data_AF-A0AA94Y785-F1
#
_entry.id   AF-A0AA94Y785-F1
#
_cell.length_a   1.000
_cell.length_b   1.000
_cell.length_c   1.000
_cell.angle_alpha   90.00
_cell.angle_beta   90.00
_cell.angle_gamma   90.00
#
_symmetry.space_group_name_H-M   'P 1'
#
loop_
_entity.id
_entity.type
_entity.pdbx_description
1 polymer ?
#
loop_
_entity_poly.entity_id
_entity_poly.type
_entity_poly.pdbx_seq_one_letter_code
_entity_poly.pdbx_strand_id
1 'polypeptide(L)'
;MRKKMILLALTLFIGLSACGNDDKELPDEPGKEQGGNGGDEPESPDNPSGNEPVSWYVATTGNDGNSGTLDSPLKSISKALLRVNPGDTIFLREGAYHEFVTPTRSGEKEN
;
A
#
# COMPACT_ATOMS: atom_id res chain seq x y z
N MET A 1 39.16 8.69 12.53
CA MET A 1 38.36 9.48 13.49
C MET A 1 36.95 8.93 13.51
N ARG A 2 36.54 8.31 14.61
CA ARG A 2 35.22 7.71 14.79
C ARG A 2 34.32 8.72 15.51
N LYS A 3 33.24 9.18 14.88
CA LYS A 3 32.14 9.83 15.60
C LYS A 3 30.85 9.12 15.22
N LYS A 4 30.50 8.16 16.07
CA LYS A 4 29.18 7.56 16.18
C LYS A 4 28.27 8.66 16.72
N MET A 5 27.33 9.14 15.91
CA MET A 5 26.25 10.01 16.39
C MET A 5 25.04 9.12 16.65
N ILE A 6 24.99 8.56 17.86
CA ILE A 6 23.80 7.91 18.40
C ILE A 6 23.04 9.02 19.14
N LEU A 7 21.83 9.35 18.72
CA LEU A 7 20.86 9.95 19.62
C LEU A 7 19.50 9.27 19.46
N LEU A 8 19.11 8.69 20.59
CA LEU A 8 17.94 7.90 20.88
C LEU A 8 16.75 8.84 21.14
N ALA A 9 15.58 8.59 20.53
CA ALA A 9 14.31 9.14 21.00
C ALA A 9 13.23 8.06 20.89
N LEU A 10 13.10 7.28 21.96
CA LEU A 10 12.03 6.32 22.17
C LEU A 10 10.86 7.08 22.85
N THR A 11 9.89 7.55 22.08
CA THR A 11 8.66 8.11 22.65
C THR A 11 7.57 7.06 22.61
N LEU A 12 7.45 6.36 23.72
CA LEU A 12 6.36 5.44 24.05
C LEU A 12 5.10 6.28 24.33
N PHE A 13 4.15 6.35 23.39
CA PHE A 13 2.81 6.87 23.68
C PHE A 13 1.94 5.71 24.17
N ILE A 14 1.87 5.58 25.50
CA ILE A 14 0.79 4.82 26.17
C ILE A 14 -0.29 5.85 26.52
N GLY A 15 -1.39 5.80 25.79
CA GLY A 15 -2.61 6.55 26.10
C GLY A 15 -3.78 5.60 26.23
N LEU A 16 -3.94 5.00 27.42
CA LEU A 16 -5.12 4.25 27.80
C LEU A 16 -6.17 5.24 28.31
N SER A 17 -7.22 5.49 27.53
CA SER A 17 -8.42 6.15 28.03
C SER A 17 -9.59 5.19 27.96
N ALA A 18 -10.02 4.75 29.14
CA ALA A 18 -11.30 4.13 29.38
C ALA A 18 -12.29 5.20 29.85
N CYS A 19 -13.46 5.28 29.20
CA CYS A 19 -14.74 5.47 29.88
C CYS A 19 -15.86 5.05 28.93
N GLY A 20 -16.75 4.19 29.42
CA GLY A 20 -17.88 3.64 28.66
C GLY A 20 -19.09 4.55 28.67
N ASN A 21 -19.99 4.31 27.70
CA ASN A 21 -21.36 4.81 27.71
C ASN A 21 -22.29 3.61 27.47
N ASP A 22 -23.11 3.31 28.48
CA ASP A 22 -24.25 2.40 28.40
C ASP A 22 -25.38 3.01 27.53
N ASP A 23 -25.92 2.17 26.65
CA ASP A 23 -27.32 2.09 26.21
C ASP A 23 -27.97 3.24 25.43
N LYS A 24 -28.18 2.99 24.12
CA LYS A 24 -29.52 2.77 23.57
C LYS A 24 -29.49 2.23 22.13
N GLU A 25 -29.90 0.98 22.02
CA GLU A 25 -30.26 0.28 20.79
C GLU A 25 -31.62 0.81 20.30
N LEU A 26 -31.66 1.29 19.05
CA LEU A 26 -32.87 1.57 18.29
C LEU A 26 -32.69 0.95 16.88
N PRO A 27 -33.76 0.41 16.29
CA PRO A 27 -33.71 -0.75 15.40
C PRO A 27 -33.27 -0.45 13.96
N ASP A 28 -32.50 -1.39 13.43
CA ASP A 28 -32.13 -1.70 12.04
C ASP A 28 -32.74 -0.81 10.93
N GLU A 29 -31.97 0.18 10.47
CA GLU A 29 -32.09 0.68 9.10
C GLU A 29 -31.31 -0.24 8.13
N PRO A 30 -31.91 -0.67 7.00
CA PRO A 30 -31.21 -1.46 5.99
C PRO A 30 -30.16 -0.61 5.26
N GLY A 31 -28.90 -0.74 5.71
CA GLY A 31 -27.71 -0.84 4.86
C GLY A 31 -27.38 0.34 3.95
N LYS A 32 -27.10 1.52 4.53
CA LYS A 32 -26.11 2.44 3.96
C LYS A 32 -25.00 2.64 4.98
N GLU A 33 -23.92 1.89 4.84
CA GLU A 33 -22.72 2.13 5.64
C GLU A 33 -22.06 3.44 5.19
N GLN A 34 -22.25 4.46 6.04
CA GLN A 34 -21.51 5.71 6.11
C GLN A 34 -20.04 5.36 6.43
N GLY A 35 -19.05 5.97 5.78
CA GLY A 35 -18.55 7.28 6.21
C GLY A 35 -17.45 7.13 7.27
N GLY A 36 -16.22 6.83 6.84
CA GLY A 36 -15.03 6.90 7.68
C GLY A 36 -14.30 8.21 7.44
N ASN A 37 -14.14 9.03 8.49
CA ASN A 37 -13.47 10.32 8.44
C ASN A 37 -12.20 10.25 9.31
N GLY A 38 -11.07 10.72 8.77
CA GLY A 38 -9.94 11.24 9.55
C GLY A 38 -8.77 10.28 9.80
N GLY A 39 -7.94 10.07 8.78
CA GLY A 39 -6.52 9.90 8.96
C GLY A 39 -5.82 10.85 7.98
N ASP A 40 -5.18 11.91 8.49
CA ASP A 40 -4.24 12.73 7.72
C ASP A 40 -3.00 11.87 7.41
N GLU A 41 -3.18 10.85 6.58
CA GLU A 41 -2.15 10.02 6.00
C GLU A 41 -1.71 10.75 4.73
N PRO A 42 -0.42 11.05 4.55
CA PRO A 42 0.02 11.88 3.44
C PRO A 42 -0.44 11.22 2.15
N GLU A 43 -1.42 11.84 1.50
CA GLU A 43 -1.99 11.41 0.24
C GLU A 43 -0.86 11.30 -0.78
N SER A 44 -0.35 10.07 -0.98
CA SER A 44 0.43 9.77 -2.16
C SER A 44 -0.53 9.98 -3.34
N PRO A 45 -0.21 10.83 -4.33
CA PRO A 45 -1.19 11.39 -5.26
C PRO A 45 -1.86 10.40 -6.25
N ASP A 46 -1.74 9.09 -6.05
CA ASP A 46 -2.09 8.07 -7.05
C ASP A 46 -2.97 6.95 -6.46
N ASN A 47 -4.04 7.28 -5.75
CA ASN A 47 -5.13 6.32 -5.50
C ASN A 47 -6.26 6.60 -6.51
N PRO A 48 -6.24 5.99 -7.71
CA PRO A 48 -7.32 6.23 -8.64
C PRO A 48 -8.59 5.53 -8.15
N SER A 49 -9.67 6.31 -8.18
CA SER A 49 -11.02 5.81 -8.43
C SER A 49 -10.96 4.62 -9.40
N GLY A 50 -11.65 3.51 -9.08
CA GLY A 50 -11.35 2.11 -9.43
C GLY A 50 -11.29 1.69 -10.92
N ASN A 51 -10.71 2.52 -11.79
CA ASN A 51 -10.73 2.43 -13.23
C ASN A 51 -9.44 2.96 -13.91
N GLU A 52 -8.58 3.73 -13.23
CA GLU A 52 -7.36 4.24 -13.90
C GLU A 52 -6.18 3.26 -13.79
N PRO A 53 -5.34 3.15 -14.84
CA PRO A 53 -4.09 2.41 -14.82
C PRO A 53 -3.17 2.77 -13.64
N VAL A 54 -2.72 1.76 -12.90
CA VAL A 54 -1.76 1.94 -11.79
C VAL A 54 -0.34 1.60 -12.26
N SER A 55 0.64 2.36 -11.74
CA SER A 55 2.06 2.11 -11.96
C SER A 55 2.69 1.37 -10.78
N TRP A 56 3.31 0.22 -11.06
CA TRP A 56 3.99 -0.63 -10.09
C TRP A 56 5.50 -0.61 -10.30
N TYR A 57 6.27 -0.44 -9.23
CA TYR A 57 7.72 -0.39 -9.30
C TYR A 57 8.35 -1.61 -8.64
N VAL A 58 9.33 -2.21 -9.32
CA VAL A 58 10.10 -3.35 -8.82
C VAL A 58 11.58 -3.00 -8.87
N ALA A 59 12.32 -3.31 -7.81
CA ALA A 59 13.74 -3.07 -7.69
C ALA A 59 14.44 -4.27 -7.05
N THR A 60 15.65 -4.60 -7.50
CA THR A 60 16.47 -5.66 -6.88
C THR A 60 16.78 -5.42 -5.40
N THR A 61 16.80 -4.14 -4.97
CA THR A 61 16.97 -3.70 -3.58
C THR A 61 15.65 -3.51 -2.82
N GLY A 62 14.51 -3.81 -3.46
CA GLY A 62 13.18 -3.64 -2.88
C GLY A 62 12.80 -4.74 -1.88
N ASN A 63 11.54 -4.70 -1.44
CA ASN A 63 10.94 -5.69 -0.54
C ASN A 63 9.50 -5.99 -0.98
N ASP A 64 9.10 -7.26 -1.03
CA ASP A 64 7.76 -7.67 -1.47
C ASP A 64 6.62 -7.28 -0.49
N GLY A 65 6.99 -6.91 0.73
CA GLY A 65 6.12 -6.26 1.71
C GLY A 65 5.89 -4.76 1.46
N ASN A 66 6.63 -4.13 0.54
CA ASN A 66 6.44 -2.72 0.21
C ASN A 66 5.13 -2.50 -0.59
N SER A 67 4.71 -1.24 -0.65
CA SER A 67 3.53 -0.80 -1.40
C SER A 67 3.69 -0.90 -2.92
N GLY A 68 4.93 -0.94 -3.44
CA GLY A 68 5.19 -0.99 -4.87
C GLY A 68 5.20 0.36 -5.57
N THR A 69 5.38 1.44 -4.82
CA THR A 69 5.61 2.79 -5.33
C THR A 69 7.09 3.01 -5.70
N LEU A 70 7.40 4.13 -6.34
CA LEU A 70 8.78 4.48 -6.72
C LEU A 70 9.74 4.50 -5.52
N ASP A 71 9.30 5.07 -4.40
CA ASP A 71 10.09 5.19 -3.15
C ASP A 71 10.12 3.91 -2.33
N SER A 72 9.14 3.03 -2.52
CA SER A 72 9.00 1.76 -1.81
C SER A 72 8.69 0.63 -2.81
N PRO A 73 9.68 0.25 -3.64
CA PRO A 73 9.47 -0.72 -4.71
C PRO A 73 9.39 -2.16 -4.17
N LEU A 74 8.68 -3.01 -4.91
CA LEU A 74 8.66 -4.45 -4.69
C LEU A 74 10.01 -5.07 -5.03
N LYS A 75 10.27 -6.28 -4.54
CA LYS A 75 11.51 -7.00 -4.86
C LYS A 75 11.36 -7.86 -6.11
N SER A 76 10.23 -8.56 -6.25
CA SER A 76 9.99 -9.53 -7.31
C SER A 76 8.93 -9.09 -8.31
N ILE A 77 9.17 -9.45 -9.57
CA ILE A 77 8.22 -9.28 -10.67
C ILE A 77 6.98 -10.13 -10.40
N SER A 78 7.17 -11.35 -9.90
CA SER A 78 6.09 -12.26 -9.53
C SER A 78 5.13 -11.63 -8.51
N LYS A 79 5.63 -10.89 -7.51
CA LYS A 79 4.77 -10.19 -6.55
C LYS A 79 4.00 -9.05 -7.18
N ALA A 80 4.61 -8.30 -8.11
CA ALA A 80 3.90 -7.25 -8.86
C ALA A 80 2.75 -7.84 -9.69
N LEU A 81 2.98 -8.95 -10.39
CA LEU A 81 1.95 -9.62 -11.21
C LEU A 81 0.71 -10.06 -10.42
N LEU A 82 0.87 -10.36 -9.12
CA LEU A 82 -0.27 -10.67 -8.25
C LEU A 82 -1.14 -9.45 -7.94
N ARG A 83 -0.62 -8.23 -8.09
CA ARG A 83 -1.34 -6.99 -7.79
C ARG A 83 -1.87 -6.25 -9.02
N VAL A 84 -1.22 -6.40 -10.17
CA VAL A 84 -1.61 -5.66 -11.39
C VAL A 84 -2.99 -6.08 -11.91
N ASN A 85 -3.72 -5.11 -12.47
CA ASN A 85 -4.96 -5.26 -13.22
C ASN A 85 -4.76 -4.94 -14.71
N PRO A 86 -5.73 -5.27 -15.59
CA PRO A 86 -5.67 -4.82 -16.98
C PRO A 86 -5.48 -3.30 -17.08
N GLY A 87 -4.53 -2.87 -17.91
CA GLY A 87 -4.16 -1.46 -18.07
C GLY A 87 -2.97 -1.01 -17.20
N ASP A 88 -2.68 -1.71 -16.10
CA ASP A 88 -1.55 -1.36 -15.23
C ASP A 88 -0.19 -1.54 -15.92
N THR A 89 0.81 -0.82 -15.42
CA THR A 89 2.19 -0.90 -15.91
C THR A 89 3.15 -1.28 -14.79
N ILE A 90 4.07 -2.23 -15.07
CA ILE A 90 5.17 -2.59 -14.16
C ILE A 90 6.48 -1.99 -14.68
N PHE A 91 7.08 -1.10 -13.90
CA PHE A 91 8.40 -0.53 -14.12
C PHE A 91 9.46 -1.31 -13.36
N LEU A 92 10.42 -1.86 -14.10
CA LEU A 92 11.59 -2.52 -13.53
C LEU A 92 12.74 -1.52 -13.41
N ARG A 93 13.25 -1.33 -12.18
CA ARG A 93 14.47 -0.55 -11.95
C ARG A 93 15.69 -1.35 -12.43
N GLU A 94 16.82 -0.66 -12.54
CA GLU A 94 18.08 -1.28 -12.97
C GLU A 94 18.44 -2.51 -12.09
N GLY A 95 18.91 -3.57 -12.75
CA GLY A 95 19.36 -4.78 -12.08
C GLY A 95 19.09 -6.05 -12.88
N ALA A 96 19.63 -7.16 -12.37
CA ALA A 96 19.38 -8.50 -12.92
C ALA A 96 18.32 -9.22 -12.08
N TYR A 97 17.26 -9.68 -12.74
CA TYR A 97 16.14 -10.41 -12.11
C TYR A 97 16.23 -11.89 -12.49
N HIS A 98 16.62 -12.71 -11.53
CA HIS A 98 16.75 -14.16 -11.71
C HIS A 98 15.50 -14.87 -11.19
N GLU A 99 14.38 -14.71 -11.91
CA GLU A 99 13.11 -15.36 -11.56
C GLU A 99 12.42 -15.94 -12.79
N PHE A 100 11.59 -16.97 -12.57
CA PHE A 100 10.68 -17.47 -13.60
C PHE A 100 9.34 -16.76 -13.43
N VAL A 101 8.90 -16.07 -14.47
CA VAL A 101 7.72 -15.20 -14.42
C VAL A 101 6.56 -15.85 -15.17
N THR A 102 5.43 -16.03 -14.49
CA THR A 102 4.18 -16.52 -15.09
C THR A 102 3.11 -15.44 -14.94
N PRO A 103 2.76 -14.70 -16.01
CA PRO A 103 1.64 -13.77 -15.97
C PRO A 103 0.35 -14.48 -15.54
N THR A 104 -0.29 -13.97 -14.49
CA THR A 104 -1.51 -14.57 -13.90
C THR A 104 -2.80 -13.92 -14.37
N ARG A 105 -2.72 -12.76 -15.03
CA ARG A 105 -3.86 -11.99 -15.56
C ARG A 105 -3.60 -11.59 -17.01
N SER A 106 -4.67 -11.58 -17.80
CA SER A 106 -4.66 -11.09 -19.18
C SER A 106 -4.98 -9.60 -19.21
N GLY A 107 -4.56 -8.91 -20.28
CA GLY A 107 -5.03 -7.56 -20.57
C GLY A 107 -6.47 -7.56 -21.08
N GLU A 108 -7.07 -6.37 -21.07
CA GLU A 108 -8.39 -6.08 -21.65
C GLU A 108 -8.20 -4.96 -22.68
N LYS A 109 -9.02 -4.96 -23.73
CA LYS A 109 -8.93 -3.93 -24.77
C LYS A 109 -9.41 -2.60 -24.19
N GLU A 110 -8.62 -1.54 -24.37
CA GLU A 110 -9.06 -0.16 -24.11
C GLU A 110 -10.19 0.22 -25.10
N ASN A 111 -11.31 0.74 -24.58
CA ASN A 111 -12.56 0.93 -25.32
C ASN A 111 -12.76 2.36 -25.82
#